data_AF-A0A9W7YFI0-F1
#
_entry.id   AF-A0A9W7YFI0-F1
#
_cell.length_a   1.000
_cell.length_b   1.000
_cell.length_c   1.000
_cell.angle_alpha   90.00
_cell.angle_beta   90.00
_cell.angle_gamma   90.00
#
_symmetry.space_group_name_H-M   'P 1'
#
loop_
_entity.id
_entity.type
_entity.pdbx_description
1 polymer ?
#
loop_
_entity_poly.entity_id
_entity_poly.type
_entity_poly.pdbx_seq_one_letter_code
_entity_poly.pdbx_strand_id
1 'polypeptide(L)'
;MANANTVGTVRCSLEAVGLREELYEPLDLLVKRVNYVVAHAYQFAWFIFVAEMSRRQTTFNPAPLITNFFYKVFCWLTNRAEQQTMPRTAQWRSLLRKHWCSYRRWTGVVVQTFNAPSRIVSYAAVQIATAYLNNVLLHFGEKLQSAVNRLLDMKARKAALVQRMAGQSQREIRRACEAQIWGPARLIKEVAFTQSPNPLRLNDAGQAILQRLGPILRAYPARYQFADNSLFLDAAIHPENHFWA
;
A
#
# COMPACT_ATOMS: atom_id res chain seq x y z
N MET A 1 -28.67 -39.11 11.97
CA MET A 1 -28.05 -38.47 10.79
C MET A 1 -28.86 -37.23 10.46
N ALA A 2 -28.34 -36.03 10.73
CA ALA A 2 -29.00 -34.77 10.37
C ALA A 2 -27.95 -33.85 9.73
N ASN A 3 -28.33 -33.26 8.61
CA ASN A 3 -27.47 -32.63 7.61
C ASN A 3 -26.79 -31.35 8.09
N ALA A 4 -25.50 -31.27 7.81
CA ALA A 4 -24.73 -30.05 7.75
C ALA A 4 -25.17 -29.23 6.54
N ASN A 5 -25.87 -28.11 6.73
CA ASN A 5 -25.90 -26.97 5.79
C ASN A 5 -26.79 -25.85 6.33
N THR A 6 -26.23 -24.97 7.18
CA THR A 6 -26.68 -23.57 7.32
C THR A 6 -25.74 -22.84 8.28
N VAL A 7 -24.57 -22.44 7.78
CA VAL A 7 -23.81 -21.33 8.39
C VAL A 7 -24.13 -20.10 7.56
N GLY A 8 -25.27 -19.48 7.86
CA GLY A 8 -25.72 -18.21 7.31
C GLY A 8 -25.69 -17.16 8.40
N THR A 9 -24.88 -16.12 8.17
CA THR A 9 -25.10 -14.77 8.71
C THR A 9 -25.05 -14.59 10.23
N VAL A 10 -23.91 -14.89 10.86
CA VAL A 10 -23.63 -14.48 12.26
C VAL A 10 -23.14 -13.03 12.27
N ARG A 11 -24.05 -12.07 12.10
CA ARG A 11 -23.76 -10.65 12.37
C ARG A 11 -25.02 -9.86 12.68
N CYS A 12 -25.77 -10.29 13.70
CA CYS A 12 -26.67 -9.42 14.46
C CYS A 12 -26.92 -10.09 15.83
N SER A 13 -26.38 -9.45 16.89
CA SER A 13 -26.68 -9.68 18.32
C SER A 13 -26.42 -11.09 18.87
N LEU A 14 -25.32 -11.26 19.62
CA LEU A 14 -25.01 -12.51 20.35
C LEU A 14 -26.10 -12.87 21.38
N GLU A 15 -26.86 -11.90 21.89
CA GLU A 15 -27.98 -12.10 22.80
C GLU A 15 -29.30 -12.48 22.10
N ALA A 16 -29.54 -11.99 20.87
CA ALA A 16 -30.77 -12.29 20.13
C ALA A 16 -30.79 -13.69 19.50
N VAL A 17 -29.67 -14.41 19.50
CA VAL A 17 -29.50 -15.71 18.83
C VAL A 17 -29.55 -16.89 19.82
N GLY A 18 -29.69 -16.65 21.12
CA GLY A 18 -29.78 -17.73 22.13
C GLY A 18 -28.50 -18.57 22.20
N LEU A 19 -27.32 -17.93 22.07
CA LEU A 19 -26.04 -18.61 22.18
C LEU A 19 -25.85 -19.18 23.59
N ARG A 20 -25.59 -20.49 23.65
CA ARG A 20 -25.38 -21.21 24.91
C ARG A 20 -24.11 -20.69 25.60
N GLU A 21 -24.17 -20.52 26.91
CA GLU A 21 -23.04 -20.02 27.71
C GLU A 21 -21.75 -20.83 27.52
N GLU A 22 -21.89 -22.14 27.33
CA GLU A 22 -20.83 -23.10 27.05
C GLU A 22 -19.97 -22.75 25.82
N LEU A 23 -20.50 -21.95 24.89
CA LEU A 23 -19.81 -21.57 23.67
C LEU A 23 -19.02 -20.26 23.80
N TYR A 24 -19.20 -19.50 24.88
CA TYR A 24 -18.53 -18.20 25.03
C TYR A 24 -17.01 -18.32 25.02
N GLU A 25 -16.44 -19.18 25.86
CA GLU A 25 -14.99 -19.34 25.96
C GLU A 25 -14.36 -19.90 24.66
N PRO A 26 -14.90 -20.95 24.01
CA PRO A 26 -14.42 -21.41 22.71
C PRO A 26 -14.51 -20.33 21.61
N LEU A 27 -15.58 -19.55 21.59
CA LEU A 27 -15.77 -18.47 20.61
C LEU A 27 -14.81 -17.30 20.85
N ASP A 28 -14.64 -16.88 22.11
CA ASP A 28 -13.68 -15.83 22.48
C ASP A 28 -12.24 -16.24 22.10
N LEU A 29 -11.85 -17.47 22.39
CA LEU A 29 -10.54 -18.01 21.99
C LEU A 29 -10.36 -18.02 20.47
N LEU A 30 -11.40 -18.41 19.72
CA LEU A 30 -11.38 -18.39 18.26
C LEU A 30 -11.22 -16.97 17.72
N VAL A 31 -12.01 -16.02 18.23
CA VAL A 31 -11.96 -14.60 17.83
C VAL A 31 -10.59 -14.01 18.10
N LYS A 32 -10.03 -14.24 19.30
CA LYS A 32 -8.67 -13.79 19.66
C LYS A 32 -7.61 -14.34 18.72
N ARG A 33 -7.66 -15.64 18.41
CA ARG A 33 -6.71 -16.28 17.47
C ARG A 33 -6.85 -15.73 16.06
N VAL A 34 -8.07 -15.60 15.55
CA VAL A 34 -8.32 -15.06 14.20
C VAL A 34 -7.82 -13.62 14.12
N ASN A 35 -8.16 -12.77 15.08
CA ASN A 35 -7.72 -11.37 15.10
C ASN A 35 -6.19 -11.24 15.17
N TYR A 36 -5.53 -12.06 15.99
CA TYR A 36 -4.07 -12.12 16.04
C TYR A 36 -3.47 -12.48 14.67
N VAL A 37 -4.01 -13.51 14.01
CA VAL A 37 -3.54 -13.93 12.69
C VAL A 37 -3.83 -12.87 11.64
N VAL A 38 -4.99 -12.22 11.65
CA VAL A 38 -5.33 -11.14 10.72
C VAL A 38 -4.32 -10.00 10.82
N ALA A 39 -4.04 -9.53 12.05
CA ALA A 39 -3.08 -8.46 12.28
C ALA A 39 -1.69 -8.82 11.76
N HIS A 40 -1.20 -10.02 12.10
CA HIS A 40 0.11 -10.48 11.64
C HIS A 40 0.16 -10.80 10.14
N ALA A 41 -0.94 -11.26 9.54
CA ALA A 41 -1.02 -11.50 8.11
C ALA A 41 -0.90 -10.20 7.33
N TYR A 42 -1.60 -9.15 7.76
CA TYR A 42 -1.49 -7.81 7.19
C TYR A 42 -0.04 -7.29 7.32
N GLN A 43 0.51 -7.30 8.54
CA GLN A 43 1.86 -6.80 8.81
C GLN A 43 2.96 -7.59 8.08
N PHE A 44 2.83 -8.91 7.99
CA PHE A 44 3.83 -9.75 7.32
C PHE A 44 3.79 -9.53 5.81
N ALA A 45 2.61 -9.39 5.22
CA ALA A 45 2.49 -9.03 3.81
C ALA A 45 3.14 -7.67 3.52
N TRP A 46 2.86 -6.65 4.35
CA TRP A 46 3.50 -5.34 4.26
C TRP A 46 5.03 -5.43 4.37
N PHE A 47 5.53 -6.18 5.36
CA PHE A 47 6.97 -6.41 5.56
C PHE A 47 7.64 -6.99 4.30
N ILE A 48 7.02 -7.99 3.68
CA ILE A 48 7.53 -8.62 2.45
C ILE A 48 7.57 -7.60 1.31
N PHE A 49 6.48 -6.88 1.10
CA PHE A 49 6.38 -5.93 -0.01
C PHE A 49 7.42 -4.82 0.13
N VAL A 50 7.54 -4.19 1.29
CA VAL A 50 8.56 -3.15 1.54
C VAL A 50 9.97 -3.71 1.34
N ALA A 51 10.26 -4.91 1.84
CA ALA A 51 11.59 -5.52 1.74
C ALA A 51 11.96 -5.92 0.30
N GLU A 52 11.00 -6.34 -0.52
CA GLU A 52 11.24 -6.66 -1.94
C GLU A 52 11.33 -5.38 -2.80
N MET A 53 10.48 -4.39 -2.54
CA MET A 53 10.47 -3.11 -3.27
C MET A 53 11.70 -2.25 -2.98
N SER A 54 12.27 -2.32 -1.77
CA SER A 54 13.45 -1.53 -1.40
C SER A 54 14.75 -1.98 -2.08
N ARG A 55 14.72 -3.03 -2.90
CA ARG A 55 15.93 -3.51 -3.60
C ARG A 55 16.23 -2.66 -4.83
N ARG A 56 17.51 -2.46 -5.15
CA ARG A 56 17.92 -1.56 -6.25
C ARG A 56 17.59 -2.08 -7.66
N GLN A 57 17.23 -3.36 -7.81
CA GLN A 57 16.95 -4.03 -9.08
C GLN A 57 15.83 -5.07 -8.90
N THR A 58 14.60 -4.61 -8.67
CA THR A 58 13.46 -5.52 -8.48
C THR A 58 12.54 -5.50 -9.71
N THR A 59 12.18 -6.70 -10.18
CA THR A 59 11.04 -6.97 -11.06
C THR A 59 9.80 -7.41 -10.27
N PHE A 60 9.84 -7.28 -8.94
CA PHE A 60 8.79 -7.74 -8.04
C PHE A 60 7.55 -6.87 -8.20
N ASN A 61 6.50 -7.42 -8.80
CA ASN A 61 5.18 -6.80 -8.88
C ASN A 61 4.22 -7.49 -7.90
N PRO A 62 3.71 -6.80 -6.86
CA PRO A 62 2.75 -7.37 -5.91
C PRO A 62 1.32 -7.47 -6.46
N ALA A 63 0.95 -6.68 -7.46
CA ALA A 63 -0.42 -6.62 -8.01
C ALA A 63 -0.99 -8.01 -8.41
N PRO A 64 -0.31 -8.85 -9.20
CA PRO A 64 -0.85 -10.16 -9.58
C PRO A 64 -0.93 -11.17 -8.42
N LEU A 65 -0.28 -10.87 -7.29
CA LEU A 65 -0.26 -11.77 -6.14
C LEU A 65 -1.44 -11.51 -5.21
N ILE A 66 -1.93 -10.28 -5.11
CA ILE A 66 -2.82 -9.82 -4.03
C ILE A 66 -4.11 -10.61 -3.90
N THR A 67 -4.72 -11.00 -5.03
CA THR A 67 -5.99 -11.76 -5.03
C THR A 67 -5.91 -13.03 -4.18
N ASN A 68 -4.73 -13.65 -4.10
CA ASN A 68 -4.52 -14.88 -3.32
C ASN A 68 -3.45 -14.77 -2.24
N PHE A 69 -2.64 -13.71 -2.23
CA PHE A 69 -1.48 -13.60 -1.36
C PHE A 69 -1.87 -13.57 0.11
N PHE A 70 -2.87 -12.75 0.48
CA PHE A 70 -3.32 -12.64 1.87
C PHE A 70 -3.91 -13.95 2.40
N TYR A 71 -4.64 -14.68 1.54
CA TYR A 71 -5.09 -16.04 1.86
C TYR A 71 -3.89 -16.95 2.19
N LYS A 72 -2.85 -16.92 1.37
CA LYS A 72 -1.64 -17.73 1.57
C LYS A 72 -0.83 -17.31 2.80
N VAL A 73 -0.76 -16.02 3.10
CA VAL A 73 -0.11 -15.51 4.32
C VAL A 73 -0.88 -15.97 5.56
N PHE A 74 -2.21 -15.88 5.54
CA PHE A 74 -3.05 -16.34 6.66
C PHE A 74 -2.83 -17.84 6.91
N CYS A 75 -2.95 -18.65 5.85
CA CYS A 75 -2.68 -20.08 5.84
C CYS A 75 -1.30 -20.42 6.43
N TRP A 76 -0.26 -19.68 6.02
CA TRP A 76 1.11 -19.83 6.54
C TRP A 76 1.21 -19.60 8.05
N LEU A 77 0.42 -18.66 8.59
CA LEU A 77 0.40 -18.32 10.01
C LEU A 77 -0.48 -19.26 10.85
N THR A 78 -1.35 -20.05 10.21
CA THR A 78 -2.25 -20.99 10.90
C THR A 78 -1.85 -22.46 10.78
N ASN A 79 -1.06 -22.82 9.77
CA ASN A 79 -0.78 -24.21 9.44
C ASN A 79 0.73 -24.48 9.26
N ARG A 80 1.33 -25.20 10.21
CA ARG A 80 2.74 -25.63 10.13
C ARG A 80 2.99 -26.64 9.02
N ALA A 81 2.04 -27.51 8.70
CA ALA A 81 2.19 -28.49 7.63
C ALA A 81 2.25 -27.80 6.26
N GLU A 82 1.44 -26.76 6.05
CA GLU A 82 1.52 -25.96 4.82
C GLU A 82 2.88 -25.28 4.65
N GLN A 83 3.60 -24.91 5.72
CA GLN A 83 4.97 -24.42 5.62
C GLN A 83 5.93 -25.46 5.02
N GLN A 84 5.59 -26.75 5.11
CA GLN A 84 6.41 -27.89 4.69
C GLN A 84 5.96 -28.47 3.33
N THR A 85 4.66 -28.64 3.06
CA THR A 85 4.15 -29.52 1.98
C THR A 85 3.75 -28.89 0.63
N MET A 86 3.53 -27.58 0.49
CA MET A 86 3.09 -27.02 -0.81
C MET A 86 4.21 -26.98 -1.88
N PRO A 87 3.84 -27.03 -3.19
CA PRO A 87 4.79 -27.04 -4.31
C PRO A 87 5.79 -25.87 -4.26
N ARG A 88 7.06 -26.17 -4.55
CA ARG A 88 8.19 -25.20 -4.52
C ARG A 88 8.05 -24.05 -5.53
N THR A 89 7.18 -24.19 -6.52
CA THR A 89 7.12 -23.38 -7.75
C THR A 89 6.28 -22.10 -7.62
N ALA A 90 5.50 -21.93 -6.56
CA ALA A 90 4.66 -20.74 -6.43
C ALA A 90 5.43 -19.55 -5.83
N GLN A 91 5.49 -18.43 -6.57
CA GLN A 91 6.23 -17.21 -6.24
C GLN A 91 6.00 -16.72 -4.80
N TRP A 92 4.76 -16.81 -4.30
CA TRP A 92 4.41 -16.40 -2.94
C TRP A 92 5.12 -17.23 -1.84
N ARG A 93 5.36 -18.54 -2.05
CA ARG A 93 6.00 -19.41 -1.04
C ARG A 93 7.46 -19.06 -0.84
N SER A 94 8.15 -18.72 -1.92
CA SER A 94 9.53 -18.22 -1.88
C SER A 94 9.62 -16.94 -1.05
N LEU A 95 8.70 -16.00 -1.29
CA LEU A 95 8.63 -14.75 -0.55
C LEU A 95 8.37 -14.97 0.95
N LEU A 96 7.37 -15.78 1.31
CA LEU A 96 7.07 -16.05 2.71
C LEU A 96 8.28 -16.70 3.41
N ARG A 97 8.88 -17.74 2.84
CA ARG A 97 10.02 -18.43 3.45
C ARG A 97 11.21 -17.51 3.66
N LYS A 98 11.55 -16.74 2.62
CA LYS A 98 12.68 -15.82 2.62
C LYS A 98 12.60 -14.79 3.75
N HIS A 99 11.40 -14.28 4.01
CA HIS A 99 11.18 -13.20 4.96
C HIS A 99 10.72 -13.65 6.34
N TRP A 100 10.26 -14.89 6.48
CA TRP A 100 9.66 -15.41 7.71
C TRP A 100 10.59 -15.31 8.92
N CYS A 101 11.83 -15.76 8.78
CA CYS A 101 12.78 -15.77 9.90
C CYS A 101 13.06 -14.35 10.41
N SER A 102 13.21 -13.39 9.48
CA SER A 102 13.37 -11.99 9.81
C SER A 102 12.10 -11.48 10.51
N TYR A 103 10.94 -11.56 9.85
CA TYR A 103 9.68 -11.05 10.42
C TYR A 103 9.40 -11.60 11.83
N ARG A 104 9.63 -12.91 12.05
CA ARG A 104 9.48 -13.55 13.35
C ARG A 104 10.44 -13.00 14.41
N ARG A 105 11.70 -12.77 14.04
CA ARG A 105 12.70 -12.17 14.96
C ARG A 105 12.29 -10.76 15.39
N TRP A 106 11.72 -9.96 14.49
CA TRP A 106 11.36 -8.57 14.75
C TRP A 106 10.07 -8.42 15.55
N THR A 107 9.09 -9.31 15.33
CA THR A 107 7.75 -9.16 15.92
C THR A 107 7.46 -10.13 17.07
N GLY A 108 8.28 -11.17 17.23
CA GLY A 108 7.99 -12.25 18.17
C GLY A 108 6.77 -13.10 17.79
N VAL A 109 6.27 -12.98 16.54
CA VAL A 109 5.05 -13.70 16.13
C VAL A 109 5.17 -15.21 16.32
N VAL A 110 4.09 -15.82 16.80
CA VAL A 110 3.96 -17.27 16.96
C VAL A 110 2.90 -17.80 16.00
N VAL A 111 3.22 -18.89 15.30
CA VAL A 111 2.26 -19.59 14.42
C VAL A 111 1.12 -20.13 15.28
N GLN A 112 -0.09 -19.64 15.03
CA GLN A 112 -1.29 -20.06 15.75
C GLN A 112 -1.80 -21.34 15.11
N THR A 113 -1.46 -22.50 15.66
CA THR A 113 -1.88 -23.77 15.05
C THR A 113 -3.34 -24.05 15.39
N PHE A 114 -4.23 -23.91 14.40
CA PHE A 114 -5.62 -24.32 14.51
C PHE A 114 -6.21 -24.63 13.13
N ASN A 115 -7.19 -25.54 13.09
CA ASN A 115 -7.92 -25.88 11.88
C ASN A 115 -8.93 -24.77 11.57
N ALA A 116 -8.47 -23.68 10.98
CA ALA A 116 -9.33 -22.61 10.51
C ALA A 116 -10.23 -23.15 9.38
N PRO A 117 -11.58 -23.10 9.51
CA PRO A 117 -12.47 -23.35 8.40
C PRO A 117 -12.11 -22.46 7.20
N SER A 118 -12.15 -23.02 5.98
CA SER A 118 -11.79 -22.28 4.76
C SER A 118 -12.55 -20.96 4.61
N ARG A 119 -13.81 -20.91 5.07
CA ARG A 119 -14.64 -19.69 5.09
C ARG A 119 -14.04 -18.57 5.96
N ILE A 120 -13.48 -18.90 7.13
CA ILE A 120 -12.84 -17.92 8.01
C ILE A 120 -11.58 -17.37 7.34
N VAL A 121 -10.78 -18.24 6.74
CA VAL A 121 -9.56 -17.85 6.01
C VAL A 121 -9.90 -16.92 4.84
N SER A 122 -10.88 -17.29 4.02
CA SER A 122 -11.32 -16.47 2.88
C SER A 122 -11.88 -15.13 3.32
N TYR A 123 -12.72 -15.10 4.36
CA TYR A 123 -13.27 -13.85 4.88
C TYR A 123 -12.15 -12.93 5.41
N ALA A 124 -11.24 -13.46 6.22
CA ALA A 124 -10.10 -12.72 6.73
C ALA A 124 -9.20 -12.21 5.59
N ALA A 125 -8.92 -13.03 4.58
CA ALA A 125 -8.12 -12.62 3.43
C ALA A 125 -8.75 -11.46 2.65
N VAL A 126 -10.08 -11.51 2.43
CA VAL A 126 -10.82 -10.40 1.80
C VAL A 126 -10.76 -9.15 2.65
N GLN A 127 -10.97 -9.25 3.98
CA GLN A 127 -10.87 -8.10 4.87
C GLN A 127 -9.50 -7.43 4.82
N ILE A 128 -8.42 -8.23 4.85
CA ILE A 128 -7.04 -7.74 4.75
C ILE A 128 -6.83 -7.06 3.40
N ALA A 129 -7.26 -7.68 2.29
CA ALA A 129 -7.14 -7.12 0.95
C ALA A 129 -7.90 -5.79 0.82
N THR A 130 -9.14 -5.73 1.30
CA THR A 130 -9.96 -4.51 1.29
C THR A 130 -9.32 -3.40 2.11
N ALA A 131 -8.87 -3.68 3.33
CA ALA A 131 -8.18 -2.70 4.17
C ALA A 131 -6.90 -2.19 3.50
N TYR A 132 -6.16 -3.09 2.85
CA TYR A 132 -4.94 -2.75 2.13
C TYR A 132 -5.20 -1.84 0.93
N LEU A 133 -6.17 -2.18 0.07
CA LEU A 133 -6.56 -1.38 -1.09
C LEU A 133 -7.14 -0.02 -0.68
N ASN A 134 -7.97 0.02 0.37
CA ASN A 134 -8.50 1.27 0.89
C ASN A 134 -7.40 2.19 1.42
N ASN A 135 -6.37 1.65 2.07
CA ASN A 135 -5.23 2.46 2.50
C ASN A 135 -4.49 3.09 1.31
N VAL A 136 -4.33 2.37 0.21
CA VAL A 136 -3.75 2.93 -1.02
C VAL A 136 -4.66 4.02 -1.58
N LEU A 137 -5.94 3.72 -1.74
CA LEU A 137 -6.93 4.67 -2.27
C LEU A 137 -6.95 5.98 -1.48
N LEU A 138 -6.95 5.90 -0.15
CA LEU A 138 -7.08 7.05 0.73
C LEU A 138 -5.80 7.88 0.82
N HIS A 139 -4.62 7.24 0.80
CA HIS A 139 -3.39 7.91 1.19
C HIS A 139 -2.38 8.08 0.06
N PHE A 140 -2.44 7.32 -1.03
CA PHE A 140 -1.46 7.40 -2.11
C PHE A 140 -1.33 8.83 -2.64
N GLY A 141 -2.46 9.45 -3.02
CA GLY A 141 -2.48 10.79 -3.57
C GLY A 141 -1.93 11.84 -2.61
N GLU A 142 -2.32 11.76 -1.33
CA GLU A 142 -1.83 12.67 -0.28
C GLU A 142 -0.33 12.53 -0.04
N LYS A 143 0.18 11.30 0.03
CA LYS A 143 1.60 11.01 0.26
C LYS A 143 2.44 11.49 -0.91
N LEU A 144 2.00 11.20 -2.13
CA LEU A 144 2.66 11.66 -3.34
C LEU A 144 2.67 13.19 -3.41
N GLN A 145 1.53 13.85 -3.16
CA GLN A 145 1.45 15.30 -3.13
C GLN A 145 2.36 15.89 -2.05
N SER A 146 2.43 15.28 -0.86
CA SER A 146 3.33 15.69 0.21
C SER A 146 4.80 15.55 -0.21
N ALA A 147 5.18 14.49 -0.93
CA ALA A 147 6.53 14.31 -1.43
C ALA A 147 6.90 15.40 -2.45
N VAL A 148 6.03 15.64 -3.44
CA VAL A 148 6.22 16.70 -4.45
C VAL A 148 6.32 18.08 -3.79
N ASN A 149 5.44 18.39 -2.83
CA ASN A 149 5.48 19.67 -2.11
C ASN A 149 6.78 19.87 -1.32
N ARG A 150 7.32 18.80 -0.70
CA ARG A 150 8.62 18.85 -0.02
C ARG A 150 9.78 19.08 -0.99
N LEU A 151 9.73 18.46 -2.17
CA LEU A 151 10.76 18.67 -3.20
C LEU A 151 10.73 20.09 -3.79
N LEU A 152 9.53 20.68 -3.91
CA LEU A 152 9.35 22.03 -4.43
C LEU A 152 9.77 23.12 -3.42
N ASP A 153 9.58 22.87 -2.13
CA ASP A 153 9.85 23.77 -1.00
C ASP A 153 9.53 25.25 -1.29
N MET A 154 8.30 25.48 -1.77
CA MET A 154 7.89 26.80 -2.26
C MET A 154 7.96 27.88 -1.18
N LYS A 155 7.80 27.51 0.10
CA LYS A 155 7.85 28.44 1.22
C LYS A 155 9.27 28.97 1.44
N ALA A 156 10.27 28.09 1.50
CA ALA A 156 11.66 28.51 1.65
C ALA A 156 12.12 29.33 0.43
N ARG A 157 11.76 28.87 -0.78
CA ARG A 157 12.09 29.59 -2.02
C ARG A 157 11.48 30.99 -2.08
N LYS A 158 10.23 31.15 -1.63
CA LYS A 158 9.58 32.46 -1.54
C LYS A 158 10.31 33.36 -0.55
N ALA A 159 10.64 32.85 0.64
CA ALA A 159 11.34 33.64 1.66
C ALA A 159 12.71 34.13 1.14
N ALA A 160 13.48 33.23 0.51
CA ALA A 160 14.77 33.59 -0.09
C ALA A 160 14.62 34.62 -1.23
N LEU A 161 13.59 34.50 -2.07
CA LEU A 161 13.34 35.47 -3.15
C LEU A 161 12.95 36.85 -2.60
N VAL A 162 12.09 36.90 -1.59
CA VAL A 162 11.69 38.15 -0.93
C VAL A 162 12.91 38.85 -0.31
N GLN A 163 13.80 38.09 0.35
CA GLN A 163 15.03 38.64 0.91
C GLN A 163 15.96 39.20 -0.19
N ARG A 164 16.13 38.50 -1.31
CA ARG A 164 16.94 38.96 -2.45
C ARG A 164 16.36 40.20 -3.14
N MET A 165 15.05 40.40 -3.06
CA MET A 165 14.34 41.53 -3.66
C MET A 165 13.99 42.61 -2.62
N ALA A 166 14.77 42.71 -1.53
CA ALA A 166 14.58 43.76 -0.53
C ALA A 166 14.60 45.15 -1.20
N GLY A 167 13.60 45.98 -0.87
CA GLY A 167 13.43 47.32 -1.46
C GLY A 167 12.60 47.38 -2.76
N GLN A 168 12.23 46.23 -3.34
CA GLN A 168 11.34 46.18 -4.50
C GLN A 168 9.86 46.31 -4.09
N SER A 169 9.00 46.72 -5.03
CA SER A 169 7.57 46.79 -4.77
C SER A 169 6.95 45.40 -4.60
N GLN A 170 5.85 45.31 -3.86
CA GLN A 170 5.08 44.06 -3.71
C GLN A 170 4.61 43.50 -5.08
N ARG A 171 4.36 44.38 -6.05
CA ARG A 171 3.95 43.97 -7.40
C ARG A 171 5.07 43.25 -8.14
N GLU A 172 6.30 43.73 -8.01
CA GLU A 172 7.50 43.11 -8.62
C GLU A 172 7.83 41.79 -7.94
N ILE A 173 7.77 41.74 -6.61
CA ILE A 173 7.98 40.51 -5.84
C ILE A 173 6.96 39.44 -6.25
N ARG A 174 5.67 39.81 -6.40
CA ARG A 174 4.63 38.88 -6.83
C ARG A 174 4.85 38.37 -8.25
N ARG A 175 5.23 39.24 -9.19
CA ARG A 175 5.58 38.84 -10.56
C ARG A 175 6.77 37.87 -10.57
N ALA A 176 7.80 38.14 -9.79
CA ALA A 176 8.96 37.27 -9.67
C ALA A 176 8.60 35.92 -9.04
N CYS A 177 7.75 35.89 -8.01
CA CYS A 177 7.25 34.65 -7.41
C CYS A 177 6.47 33.81 -8.43
N GLU A 178 5.60 34.43 -9.24
CA GLU A 178 4.85 33.72 -10.27
C GLU A 178 5.78 33.10 -11.31
N ALA A 179 6.76 33.87 -11.81
CA ALA A 179 7.68 33.41 -12.86
C ALA A 179 8.68 32.34 -12.36
N GLN A 180 9.20 32.48 -11.13
CA GLN A 180 10.31 31.66 -10.65
C GLN A 180 9.87 30.50 -9.73
N ILE A 181 8.70 30.59 -9.10
CA ILE A 181 8.28 29.65 -8.06
C ILE A 181 6.93 29.02 -8.43
N TRP A 182 5.85 29.79 -8.50
CA TRP A 182 4.51 29.24 -8.60
C TRP A 182 4.18 28.66 -9.98
N GLY A 183 4.51 29.37 -11.06
CA GLY A 183 4.34 28.87 -12.42
C GLY A 183 5.09 27.56 -12.65
N PRO A 184 6.41 27.51 -12.40
CA PRO A 184 7.18 26.27 -12.49
C PRO A 184 6.64 25.16 -11.59
N ALA A 185 6.19 25.47 -10.36
CA ALA A 185 5.65 24.47 -9.45
C ALA A 185 4.31 23.87 -9.95
N ARG A 186 3.43 24.67 -10.57
CA ARG A 186 2.20 24.15 -11.19
C ARG A 186 2.54 23.21 -12.34
N LEU A 187 3.46 23.62 -13.21
CA LEU A 187 3.91 22.80 -14.33
C LEU A 187 4.56 21.49 -13.87
N ILE A 188 5.40 21.52 -12.83
CA ILE A 188 6.00 20.30 -12.25
C ILE A 188 4.92 19.38 -11.70
N LYS A 189 3.90 19.91 -11.02
CA LYS A 189 2.78 19.10 -10.51
C LYS A 189 1.99 18.47 -11.65
N GLU A 190 1.61 19.26 -12.65
CA GLU A 190 0.94 18.75 -13.85
C GLU A 190 1.75 17.63 -14.50
N VAL A 191 3.05 17.84 -14.69
CA VAL A 191 3.95 16.87 -15.33
C VAL A 191 4.19 15.64 -14.45
N ALA A 192 4.45 15.81 -13.16
CA ALA A 192 4.77 14.73 -12.22
C ALA A 192 3.62 13.73 -12.02
N PHE A 193 2.39 14.17 -12.27
CA PHE A 193 1.21 13.32 -12.17
C PHE A 193 0.79 12.73 -13.51
N THR A 194 1.52 12.98 -14.60
CA THR A 194 1.25 12.41 -15.92
C THR A 194 2.24 11.33 -16.30
N GLN A 195 1.82 10.39 -17.15
CA GLN A 195 2.65 9.26 -17.58
C GLN A 195 3.84 9.69 -18.43
N SER A 196 3.60 10.67 -19.31
CA SER A 196 4.55 11.16 -20.29
C SER A 196 4.81 12.64 -20.05
N PRO A 197 5.64 12.98 -19.05
CA PRO A 197 6.22 14.30 -18.94
C PRO A 197 6.74 14.79 -20.29
N ASN A 198 6.40 16.01 -20.68
CA ASN A 198 7.17 16.70 -21.72
C ASN A 198 8.28 17.53 -21.01
N PRO A 199 9.49 16.98 -20.82
CA PRO A 199 10.56 17.66 -20.07
C PRO A 199 11.03 18.94 -20.75
N LEU A 200 10.75 19.14 -22.05
CA LEU A 200 11.07 20.38 -22.77
C LEU A 200 10.29 21.59 -22.25
N ARG A 201 9.19 21.37 -21.52
CA ARG A 201 8.44 22.45 -20.84
C ARG A 201 9.10 22.87 -19.53
N LEU A 202 10.03 22.09 -18.99
CA LEU A 202 10.66 22.31 -17.69
C LEU A 202 12.05 22.96 -17.85
N ASN A 203 12.33 23.95 -17.02
CA ASN A 203 13.69 24.46 -16.82
C ASN A 203 14.56 23.44 -16.04
N ASP A 204 15.86 23.67 -15.96
CA ASP A 204 16.83 22.77 -15.30
C ASP A 204 16.42 22.39 -13.87
N ALA A 205 15.90 23.34 -13.10
CA ALA A 205 15.41 23.10 -11.75
C ALA A 205 14.18 22.17 -11.73
N GLY A 206 13.26 22.33 -12.68
CA GLY A 206 12.11 21.44 -12.85
C GLY A 206 12.52 20.04 -13.30
N GLN A 207 13.51 19.94 -14.18
CA GLN A 207 14.07 18.65 -14.62
C GLN A 207 14.75 17.91 -13.45
N ALA A 208 15.51 18.61 -12.60
CA ALA A 208 16.13 18.02 -11.42
C ALA A 208 15.09 17.47 -10.43
N ILE A 209 13.96 18.17 -10.25
CA ILE A 209 12.85 17.68 -9.40
C ILE A 209 12.19 16.45 -10.03
N LEU A 210 11.96 16.46 -11.33
CA LEU A 210 11.39 15.31 -12.04
C LEU A 210 12.32 14.09 -11.97
N GLN A 211 13.64 14.27 -12.07
CA GLN A 211 14.62 13.19 -11.89
C GLN A 211 14.55 12.59 -10.47
N ARG A 212 14.36 13.43 -9.45
CA ARG A 212 14.17 12.98 -8.05
C ARG A 212 12.85 12.22 -7.85
N LEU A 213 11.82 12.53 -8.64
CA LEU A 213 10.58 11.76 -8.71
C LEU A 213 10.70 10.51 -9.59
N GLY A 214 11.75 10.42 -10.41
CA GLY A 214 12.00 9.32 -11.34
C GLY A 214 11.90 7.91 -10.74
N PRO A 215 12.35 7.64 -9.49
CA PRO A 215 12.14 6.33 -8.88
C PRO A 215 10.66 5.93 -8.74
N ILE A 216 9.77 6.88 -8.43
CA ILE A 216 8.32 6.64 -8.32
C ILE A 216 7.74 6.35 -9.70
N LEU A 217 8.09 7.15 -10.70
CA LEU A 217 7.59 6.99 -12.07
C LEU A 217 8.09 5.71 -12.74
N ARG A 218 9.34 5.31 -12.45
CA ARG A 218 9.94 4.06 -12.97
C ARG A 218 9.49 2.80 -12.25
N ALA A 219 8.73 2.93 -11.17
CA ALA A 219 8.21 1.78 -10.46
C ALA A 219 7.09 1.07 -11.25
N TYR A 220 6.46 1.79 -12.17
CA TYR A 220 5.49 1.24 -13.11
C TYR A 220 6.20 0.62 -14.32
N PRO A 221 5.70 -0.51 -14.86
CA PRO A 221 6.19 -1.07 -16.11
C PRO A 221 6.18 -0.02 -17.23
N ALA A 222 7.17 -0.02 -18.12
CA ALA A 222 7.27 0.97 -19.21
C ALA A 222 6.04 1.03 -20.14
N ARG A 223 5.27 -0.07 -20.21
CA ARG A 223 4.05 -0.19 -21.01
C ARG A 223 2.75 0.00 -20.21
N TYR A 224 2.83 0.28 -18.92
CA TYR A 224 1.67 0.50 -18.07
C TYR A 224 0.97 1.78 -18.48
N GLN A 225 -0.35 1.81 -18.65
CA GLN A 225 -1.09 3.00 -19.07
C GLN A 225 -1.94 3.50 -17.89
N PHE A 226 -1.70 4.74 -17.44
CA PHE A 226 -2.53 5.35 -16.41
C PHE A 226 -3.89 5.74 -16.99
N ALA A 227 -4.98 5.45 -16.27
CA ALA A 227 -6.30 5.99 -16.55
C ALA A 227 -6.22 7.53 -16.61
N ASP A 228 -6.82 8.10 -17.66
CA ASP A 228 -6.79 9.52 -17.97
C ASP A 228 -5.38 10.16 -18.00
N ASN A 229 -4.35 9.34 -18.26
CA ASN A 229 -2.95 9.76 -18.23
C ASN A 229 -2.57 10.44 -16.90
N SER A 230 -3.25 10.08 -15.81
CA SER A 230 -3.11 10.71 -14.49
C SER A 230 -2.87 9.66 -13.42
N LEU A 231 -1.71 9.75 -12.78
CA LEU A 231 -1.32 8.87 -11.67
C LEU A 231 -2.30 8.97 -10.48
N PHE A 232 -2.94 10.14 -10.30
CA PHE A 232 -3.92 10.34 -9.24
C PHE A 232 -5.27 9.67 -9.55
N LEU A 233 -5.73 9.80 -10.80
CA LEU A 233 -6.99 9.18 -11.22
C LEU A 233 -6.85 7.66 -11.34
N ASP A 234 -5.69 7.19 -11.82
CA ASP A 234 -5.40 5.76 -11.89
C ASP A 234 -5.36 5.12 -10.50
N ALA A 235 -4.83 5.80 -9.48
CA ALA A 235 -4.87 5.29 -8.10
C ALA A 235 -6.29 5.18 -7.54
N ALA A 236 -7.20 6.04 -8.01
CA ALA A 236 -8.61 6.00 -7.62
C ALA A 236 -9.39 4.86 -8.30
N ILE A 237 -9.02 4.54 -9.55
CA ILE A 237 -9.72 3.54 -10.38
C ILE A 237 -9.11 2.14 -10.19
N HIS A 238 -7.78 2.07 -10.06
CA HIS A 238 -6.97 0.86 -10.01
C HIS A 238 -5.98 0.89 -8.82
N PRO A 239 -6.45 1.03 -7.56
CA PRO A 239 -5.56 1.07 -6.39
C PRO A 239 -4.63 -0.15 -6.30
N GLU A 240 -5.02 -1.28 -6.90
CA GLU A 240 -4.21 -2.49 -7.03
C GLU A 240 -2.95 -2.37 -7.90
N ASN A 241 -2.73 -1.25 -8.57
CA ASN A 241 -1.52 -1.03 -9.37
C ASN A 241 -0.56 -0.03 -8.69
N HIS A 242 -0.97 0.59 -7.58
CA HIS A 242 -0.28 1.75 -6.97
C HIS A 242 0.50 1.42 -5.69
N PHE A 243 0.91 0.17 -5.54
CA PHE A 243 1.67 -0.28 -4.35
C PHE A 243 3.12 0.22 -4.29
N TRP A 244 3.56 0.88 -5.36
CA TRP A 244 4.94 1.31 -5.54
C TRP A 244 5.28 2.66 -4.87
N ALA A 245 4.29 3.40 -4.34
CA ALA A 245 4.53 4.73 -3.75
C ALA A 245 4.23 4.81 -2.25
#